data_AF-A0A939UFF8-F1
#
_entry.id   AF-A0A939UFF8-F1
#
_cell.length_a   1.000
_cell.length_b   1.000
_cell.length_c   1.000
_cell.angle_alpha   90.00
_cell.angle_beta   90.00
_cell.angle_gamma   90.00
#
_symmetry.space_group_name_H-M   'P 1'
#
loop_
_entity.id
_entity.type
_entity.pdbx_description
1 polymer ?
#
loop_
_entity_poly.entity_id
_entity_poly.type
_entity_poly.pdbx_seq_one_letter_code
_entity_poly.pdbx_strand_id
1 'polypeptide(L)'
;MGNVTSNIPTPHITAKLGDFAPTVLMPGDPLRSKYVAEHFLDNPVLINNVRGVQGYTGTFQGKRVSVMASGMGMPSIGIYSYELFNFYGVEQII
;
A
#
# COMPACT_ATOMS: atom_id res chain seq x y z
N MET A 1 16.07 23.97 -8.82
CA MET A 1 15.83 22.89 -7.85
C MET A 1 14.68 23.33 -6.96
N GLY A 2 13.45 23.16 -7.42
CA GLY A 2 12.27 23.56 -6.66
C GLY A 2 11.96 22.48 -5.63
N ASN A 3 11.81 22.87 -4.36
CA ASN A 3 11.27 22.00 -3.32
C ASN A 3 9.87 21.55 -3.74
N VAL A 4 9.79 20.36 -4.33
CA VAL A 4 8.54 19.61 -4.35
C VAL A 4 8.32 19.22 -2.89
N THR A 5 7.35 19.86 -2.23
CA THR A 5 6.84 19.35 -0.96
C THR A 5 6.44 17.91 -1.20
N SER A 6 7.23 16.97 -0.68
CA SER A 6 6.91 15.56 -0.67
C SER A 6 5.55 15.40 0.00
N ASN A 7 4.51 15.00 -0.76
CA ASN A 7 3.20 14.64 -0.19
C ASN A 7 3.25 13.30 0.58
N ILE A 8 4.45 12.86 0.96
CA ILE A 8 4.75 11.62 1.67
C ILE A 8 5.45 11.99 2.99
N PRO A 9 4.99 11.49 4.15
CA PRO A 9 3.81 10.64 4.31
C PRO A 9 2.51 11.41 4.07
N THR A 10 1.45 10.68 3.74
CA THR A 10 0.09 11.24 3.62
C THR A 10 -0.65 11.08 4.95
N PRO A 11 -1.81 11.73 5.13
CA PRO A 11 -2.65 11.51 6.33
C PRO A 11 -3.22 10.09 6.48
N HIS A 12 -3.15 9.25 5.44
CA HIS A 12 -3.75 7.91 5.41
C HIS A 12 -2.71 6.80 5.20
N ILE A 13 -1.51 7.15 4.72
CA ILE A 13 -0.40 6.25 4.42
C ILE A 13 0.90 6.87 4.97
N THR A 14 1.50 6.23 5.98
CA THR A 14 2.78 6.68 6.57
C THR A 14 4.01 6.00 6.01
N ALA A 15 3.86 5.20 4.97
CA ALA A 15 4.98 4.57 4.28
C ALA A 15 5.93 5.63 3.68
N LYS A 16 7.19 5.26 3.47
CA LYS A 16 8.16 6.12 2.80
C LYS A 16 8.08 5.95 1.28
N LEU A 17 8.64 6.90 0.56
CA LEU A 17 8.82 6.77 -0.88
C LEU A 17 9.67 5.52 -1.17
N GLY A 18 9.17 4.64 -2.04
CA GLY A 18 9.83 3.39 -2.40
C GLY A 18 9.51 2.20 -1.49
N ASP A 19 8.68 2.34 -0.46
CA ASP A 19 8.22 1.20 0.38
C ASP A 19 7.19 0.33 -0.33
N PHE A 20 6.34 0.93 -1.17
CA PHE A 20 5.41 0.19 -2.04
C PHE A 20 6.12 -0.39 -3.27
N ALA A 21 5.65 -1.54 -3.71
CA ALA A 21 5.95 -2.08 -5.03
C ALA A 21 5.08 -1.39 -6.10
N PRO A 22 5.46 -1.41 -7.39
CA PRO A 22 4.60 -0.91 -8.48
C PRO A 22 3.24 -1.63 -8.59
N THR A 23 3.12 -2.82 -8.00
CA THR A 23 1.89 -3.62 -7.97
C THR A 23 1.35 -3.75 -6.55
N VAL A 24 0.09 -3.34 -6.34
CA VAL A 24 -0.61 -3.46 -5.05
C VAL A 24 -1.86 -4.33 -5.21
N LEU A 25 -1.97 -5.39 -4.41
CA LEU A 25 -3.23 -6.12 -4.21
C LEU A 25 -4.06 -5.41 -3.14
N MET A 26 -5.36 -5.17 -3.37
CA MET A 26 -6.11 -4.23 -2.53
C MET A 26 -7.44 -4.76 -2.02
N PRO A 27 -7.44 -5.72 -1.07
CA PRO A 27 -8.67 -6.19 -0.43
C PRO A 27 -9.32 -5.08 0.41
N GLY A 28 -10.63 -5.15 0.65
CA GLY A 28 -11.31 -4.20 1.54
C GLY A 28 -10.91 -4.32 3.02
N ASP A 29 -10.67 -5.56 3.48
CA ASP A 29 -10.46 -5.90 4.89
C ASP A 29 -8.95 -5.91 5.27
N PRO A 30 -8.50 -5.16 6.30
CA PRO A 30 -7.13 -5.21 6.80
C PRO A 30 -6.71 -6.61 7.25
N LEU A 31 -7.58 -7.41 7.85
CA LEU A 31 -7.24 -8.79 8.23
C LEU A 31 -6.97 -9.67 7.01
N ARG A 32 -7.64 -9.38 5.88
CA ARG A 32 -7.34 -10.06 4.61
C ARG A 32 -6.01 -9.61 4.02
N SER A 33 -5.66 -8.33 4.08
CA SER A 33 -4.32 -7.88 3.65
C SER A 33 -3.21 -8.54 4.45
N LYS A 34 -3.39 -8.67 5.77
CA LYS A 34 -2.47 -9.39 6.66
C LYS A 34 -2.39 -10.87 6.30
N TYR A 35 -3.53 -11.53 6.12
CA TYR A 35 -3.58 -12.94 5.72
C TYR A 35 -2.80 -13.17 4.42
N VAL A 36 -3.01 -12.33 3.39
CA VAL A 36 -2.29 -12.43 2.12
C VAL A 36 -0.79 -12.25 2.32
N ALA A 37 -0.38 -11.26 3.11
CA ALA A 37 1.03 -11.00 3.38
C ALA A 37 1.70 -12.19 4.08
N GLU A 38 1.08 -12.77 5.11
CA GLU A 38 1.66 -13.84 5.92
C GLU A 38 1.72 -15.20 5.20
N HIS A 39 0.81 -15.46 4.26
CA HIS A 39 0.68 -16.78 3.62
C HIS A 39 1.29 -16.85 2.22
N PHE A 40 1.42 -15.73 1.52
CA PHE A 40 1.85 -15.72 0.12
C PHE A 40 3.11 -14.90 -0.15
N LEU A 41 3.46 -13.94 0.71
CA LEU A 41 4.66 -13.14 0.50
C LEU A 41 5.82 -13.69 1.32
N ASP A 42 6.99 -13.75 0.70
CA ASP A 42 8.26 -13.93 1.40
C ASP A 42 8.70 -12.59 2.01
N ASN A 43 9.21 -12.64 3.23
CA ASN A 43 9.72 -11.49 4.00
C ASN A 43 8.77 -10.26 4.02
N PRO A 44 7.49 -10.43 4.38
CA PRO A 44 6.55 -9.32 4.41
C PRO A 44 6.94 -8.31 5.49
N VAL A 45 6.98 -7.02 5.12
CA VAL A 45 7.19 -5.89 6.04
C VAL A 45 5.91 -5.09 6.11
N LEU A 46 5.42 -4.81 7.33
CA LEU A 46 4.31 -3.89 7.57
C LEU A 46 4.80 -2.46 7.33
N ILE A 47 4.31 -1.81 6.28
CA ILE A 47 4.70 -0.46 5.87
C ILE A 47 3.64 0.61 6.18
N ASN A 48 2.39 0.20 6.42
CA ASN A 48 1.34 1.10 6.87
C ASN A 48 0.41 0.42 7.89
N ASN A 49 0.00 1.17 8.91
CA ASN A 49 -1.06 0.75 9.85
C ASN A 49 -1.89 1.96 10.34
N VAL A 50 -1.80 3.09 9.64
CA VAL A 50 -2.59 4.28 9.95
C VAL A 50 -4.07 3.94 9.83
N ARG A 51 -4.87 4.33 10.84
CA ARG A 51 -6.31 4.04 10.93
C ARG A 51 -6.66 2.55 10.89
N GLY A 52 -5.70 1.67 11.18
CA GLY A 52 -5.88 0.22 11.08
C GLY A 52 -5.90 -0.32 9.64
N VAL A 53 -5.58 0.52 8.65
CA VAL A 53 -5.48 0.11 7.24
C VAL A 53 -4.07 -0.43 7.00
N GLN A 54 -3.97 -1.75 7.14
CA GLN A 54 -2.70 -2.45 7.05
C GLN A 54 -2.21 -2.55 5.61
N GLY A 55 -0.94 -2.22 5.40
CA GLY A 55 -0.23 -2.34 4.13
C GLY A 55 1.09 -3.05 4.34
N TYR A 56 1.39 -4.02 3.49
CA TYR A 56 2.58 -4.85 3.53
C TYR A 56 3.28 -4.84 2.19
N THR A 57 4.61 -4.98 2.21
CA THR A 57 5.42 -5.26 1.02
C THR A 57 6.32 -6.45 1.29
N GLY A 58 6.38 -7.38 0.35
CA GLY A 58 7.29 -8.52 0.37
C GLY A 58 7.60 -8.96 -1.05
N THR A 59 7.97 -10.22 -1.23
CA THR A 59 8.15 -10.81 -2.57
C THR A 59 7.25 -12.01 -2.79
N PHE A 60 6.69 -12.13 -3.99
CA PHE A 60 5.99 -13.32 -4.46
C PHE A 60 6.74 -13.87 -5.66
N GLN A 61 7.26 -15.10 -5.57
CA GLN A 61 8.05 -15.73 -6.64
C GLN A 61 9.22 -14.84 -7.12
N GLY A 62 9.93 -14.21 -6.17
CA GLY A 62 11.04 -13.30 -6.45
C GLY A 62 10.65 -11.91 -6.97
N LYS A 63 9.36 -11.61 -7.15
CA LYS A 63 8.87 -10.29 -7.57
C LYS A 63 8.36 -9.49 -6.39
N ARG A 64 8.76 -8.21 -6.28
CA ARG A 64 8.27 -7.32 -5.23
C ARG A 64 6.79 -7.00 -5.44
N VAL A 65 5.97 -7.25 -4.44
CA VAL A 65 4.52 -7.03 -4.48
C VAL A 65 4.08 -6.44 -3.13
N SER A 66 3.12 -5.52 -3.18
CA SER A 66 2.48 -4.98 -1.99
C SER A 66 1.04 -5.49 -1.87
N VAL A 67 0.55 -5.58 -0.64
CA VAL A 67 -0.88 -5.82 -0.36
C VAL A 67 -1.33 -4.82 0.69
N MET A 68 -2.44 -4.11 0.46
CA MET A 68 -2.93 -3.08 1.36
C MET A 68 -4.45 -3.05 1.41
N ALA A 69 -5.03 -2.88 2.59
CA ALA A 69 -6.48 -2.74 2.67
C ALA A 69 -7.01 -1.42 2.07
N SER A 70 -8.23 -1.43 1.52
CA SER A 70 -8.90 -0.22 1.02
C SER A 70 -10.01 0.31 1.92
N GLY A 71 -10.47 -0.47 2.90
CA GLY A 71 -11.73 -0.21 3.59
C GLY A 71 -12.95 -0.46 2.68
N MET A 72 -14.10 0.09 3.05
CA MET A 72 -15.38 -0.13 2.35
C MET A 72 -15.89 1.14 1.65
N GLY A 73 -16.43 0.97 0.45
CA GLY A 73 -17.06 2.03 -0.34
C GLY A 73 -16.09 2.84 -1.19
N MET A 74 -16.64 3.43 -2.26
CA MET A 74 -15.87 4.22 -3.24
C MET A 74 -15.04 5.35 -2.62
N PRO A 75 -15.53 6.13 -1.61
CA PRO A 75 -14.72 7.20 -1.02
C PRO A 75 -13.46 6.67 -0.32
N SER A 76 -13.54 5.52 0.35
CA SER A 76 -12.41 4.94 1.07
C SER A 76 -11.32 4.49 0.11
N ILE A 77 -11.66 3.65 -0.88
CA ILE A 77 -10.68 3.19 -1.89
C ILE A 77 -10.16 4.36 -2.75
N GLY A 78 -10.98 5.38 -3.00
CA GLY A 78 -10.59 6.58 -3.73
C GLY A 78 -9.42 7.32 -3.08
N ILE A 79 -9.41 7.46 -1.74
CA ILE A 79 -8.31 8.10 -1.01
C ILE A 79 -7.02 7.31 -1.20
N TYR A 80 -7.05 6.00 -0.87
CA TYR A 80 -5.84 5.18 -0.89
C TYR A 80 -5.30 4.98 -2.31
N SER A 81 -6.17 4.69 -3.29
CA SER A 81 -5.74 4.55 -4.69
C SER A 81 -5.16 5.85 -5.24
N TYR A 82 -5.76 7.01 -4.94
CA TYR A 82 -5.24 8.30 -5.35
C TYR A 82 -3.83 8.54 -4.81
N GLU A 83 -3.60 8.32 -3.51
CA GLU A 83 -2.29 8.48 -2.89
C GLU A 83 -1.26 7.49 -3.47
N LEU A 84 -1.64 6.23 -3.65
CA LEU A 84 -0.78 5.18 -4.22
C LEU A 84 -0.32 5.52 -5.64
N PHE A 85 -1.23 5.88 -6.53
CA PHE A 85 -0.92 6.21 -7.93
C PHE A 85 -0.16 7.55 -8.06
N ASN A 86 -0.55 8.59 -7.32
CA ASN A 86 0.00 9.93 -7.54
C ASN A 86 1.27 10.20 -6.73
N PHE A 87 1.46 9.55 -5.58
CA PHE A 87 2.57 9.86 -4.66
C PHE A 87 3.54 8.69 -4.50
N TYR A 88 3.07 7.45 -4.41
CA TYR A 88 3.93 6.30 -4.10
C TYR A 88 4.48 5.55 -5.31
N GLY A 89 4.18 5.98 -6.54
CA GLY A 89 4.70 5.37 -7.76
C GLY A 89 4.13 3.97 -8.03
N VAL A 90 2.93 3.69 -7.53
CA VAL A 90 2.20 2.47 -7.89
C VAL A 90 1.71 2.59 -9.33
N GLU A 91 1.84 1.52 -10.10
CA GLU A 91 1.47 1.46 -11.52
C GLU A 91 0.19 0.66 -11.74
N GLN A 92 -0.11 -0.30 -10.85
CA GLN A 92 -1.33 -1.10 -10.94
C GLN A 92 -1.88 -1.53 -9.57
N ILE A 93 -3.20 -1.52 -9.46
CA ILE A 93 -3.98 -1.99 -8.31
C ILE A 93 -4.92 -3.11 -8.78
N ILE A 94 -4.97 -4.20 -8.03
CA ILE A 94 -5.80 -5.40 -8.29
C ILE A 94 -6.70 -5.69 -7.09
#